data_AF-A0A7J2VU93-F1
#
_entry.id   AF-A0A7J2VU93-F1
#
_cell.length_a   1.000
_cell.length_b   1.000
_cell.length_c   1.000
_cell.angle_alpha   90.00
_cell.angle_beta   90.00
_cell.angle_gamma   90.00
#
_symmetry.space_group_name_H-M   'P 1'
#
loop_
_entity.id
_entity.type
_entity.pdbx_description
1 polymer ?
#
loop_
_entity_poly.entity_id
_entity_poly.type
_entity_poly.pdbx_seq_one_letter_code
_entity_poly.pdbx_strand_id
1 'polypeptide(L)'
;MEEIKLKISEDLMEELKKFPDLKLSEIVERALRKEIEERKKTELLLTALNKILKGSKMTDKDALKLGEEIKEKMWKRYEAEGW
;
A
#
# COMPACT_ATOMS: atom_id res chain seq x y z
N MET A 1 22.89 -20.39 -0.84
CA MET A 1 22.38 -19.06 -0.46
C MET A 1 23.04 -18.08 -1.40
N GLU A 2 22.29 -17.31 -2.17
CA GLU A 2 22.86 -16.28 -3.03
C GLU A 2 23.09 -15.01 -2.22
N GLU A 3 24.23 -14.37 -2.45
CA GLU A 3 24.59 -13.12 -1.78
C GLU A 3 24.02 -11.94 -2.57
N ILE A 4 23.14 -11.15 -1.92
CA ILE A 4 22.55 -9.95 -2.51
C ILE A 4 23.38 -8.74 -2.09
N LYS A 5 23.95 -8.03 -3.07
CA LYS A 5 24.65 -6.76 -2.85
C LYS A 5 23.72 -5.60 -3.14
N LEU A 6 23.48 -4.76 -2.14
CA LEU A 6 22.67 -3.55 -2.26
C LEU A 6 23.59 -2.33 -2.36
N LYS A 7 23.25 -1.42 -3.28
CA LYS A 7 23.90 -0.11 -3.33
C LYS A 7 23.17 0.82 -2.38
N ILE A 8 23.89 1.33 -1.39
CA ILE A 8 23.41 2.32 -0.42
C ILE A 8 24.03 3.68 -0.75
N SER A 9 23.32 4.77 -0.46
CA SER A 9 23.85 6.12 -0.61
C SER A 9 25.01 6.36 0.36
N GLU A 10 25.91 7.27 -0.01
CA GLU A 10 27.05 7.64 0.84
C GLU A 10 26.56 8.22 2.17
N ASP A 11 25.54 9.09 2.13
CA ASP A 11 24.93 9.70 3.33
C ASP A 11 24.44 8.64 4.33
N LEU A 12 23.74 7.62 3.85
CA LEU A 12 23.22 6.54 4.69
C LEU A 12 24.36 5.68 5.25
N MET A 13 25.41 5.45 4.45
CA MET A 13 26.59 4.71 4.91
C MET A 13 27.32 5.45 6.04
N GLU A 14 27.40 6.79 5.98
CA GLU A 14 27.98 7.59 7.06
C GLU A 14 27.16 7.54 8.35
N GLU A 15 25.83 7.53 8.24
CA GLU A 15 24.95 7.36 9.40
C GLU A 15 25.10 5.96 10.02
N LEU A 16 25.16 4.92 9.19
CA LEU A 16 25.31 3.54 9.65
C LEU A 16 26.62 3.30 10.39
N LYS A 17 27.71 3.99 10.02
CA LYS A 17 29.00 3.91 10.74
C LYS A 17 28.90 4.37 12.20
N LYS A 18 27.91 5.20 12.54
CA LYS A 18 27.68 5.67 13.92
C LYS A 18 27.09 4.57 14.81
N PHE A 19 26.57 3.49 14.23
CA PHE A 19 25.88 2.39 14.92
C PHE A 19 26.43 1.02 14.48
N PRO A 20 27.69 0.69 14.83
CA PRO A 20 28.37 -0.51 14.34
C PRO A 20 27.79 -1.82 14.89
N ASP A 21 26.98 -1.75 15.95
CA ASP A 21 26.26 -2.85 16.57
C ASP A 21 24.97 -3.24 15.82
N LEU A 22 24.53 -2.43 14.85
CA LEU A 22 23.37 -2.76 14.02
C LEU A 22 23.60 -4.00 13.17
N LYS A 23 22.73 -4.98 13.35
CA LYS A 23 22.65 -6.16 12.49
C LYS A 23 21.92 -5.84 11.18
N LEU A 24 22.59 -5.10 10.31
CA LEU A 24 22.08 -4.62 9.02
C LEU A 24 21.39 -5.70 8.19
N SER A 25 21.97 -6.89 8.08
CA SER A 25 21.39 -8.00 7.31
C SER A 25 20.00 -8.40 7.82
N GLU A 26 19.80 -8.49 9.14
CA GLU A 26 18.51 -8.85 9.74
C GLU A 26 17.46 -7.74 9.51
N ILE A 27 17.90 -6.48 9.56
CA ILE A 27 17.02 -5.31 9.34
C ILE A 27 16.56 -5.24 7.90
N VAL A 28 17.49 -5.38 6.95
CA VAL A 28 17.19 -5.37 5.51
C VAL A 28 16.29 -6.54 5.16
N GLU A 29 16.56 -7.73 5.68
CA GLU A 29 15.70 -8.90 5.44
C GLU A 29 14.27 -8.64 5.92
N ARG A 30 14.10 -8.07 7.11
CA ARG A 30 12.77 -7.74 7.65
C ARG A 30 12.06 -6.70 6.80
N ALA A 31 12.76 -5.65 6.37
CA ALA A 31 12.20 -4.60 5.53
C ALA A 31 11.74 -5.16 4.18
N LEU A 32 12.57 -5.98 3.53
CA LEU A 32 12.23 -6.63 2.26
C LEU A 32 11.03 -7.58 2.41
N ARG A 33 10.98 -8.38 3.48
CA ARG A 33 9.84 -9.25 3.76
C ARG A 33 8.54 -8.47 3.88
N LYS A 34 8.56 -7.34 4.60
CA LYS A 34 7.40 -6.47 4.77
C LYS A 34 6.92 -5.88 3.44
N GLU A 35 7.84 -5.36 2.62
CA GLU A 35 7.52 -4.83 1.29
C GLU A 35 6.89 -5.90 0.38
N ILE A 36 7.45 -7.13 0.39
CA ILE A 36 6.90 -8.25 -0.36
C ILE A 36 5.49 -8.60 0.11
N GLU A 37 5.25 -8.61 1.42
CA GLU A 37 3.94 -8.91 2.00
C GLU A 37 2.89 -7.86 1.63
N GLU A 38 3.24 -6.56 1.68
CA GLU A 38 2.36 -5.47 1.27
C GLU A 38 2.00 -5.56 -0.23
N ARG A 39 2.98 -5.87 -1.08
CA ARG A 39 2.74 -6.10 -2.51
C ARG A 39 1.84 -7.30 -2.77
N LYS A 40 2.08 -8.43 -2.08
CA LYS A 40 1.22 -9.62 -2.18
C LYS A 40 -0.21 -9.33 -1.77
N LYS A 41 -0.41 -8.60 -0.67
CA LYS A 41 -1.73 -8.18 -0.22
C LYS A 41 -2.44 -7.33 -1.27
N THR A 42 -1.73 -6.36 -1.84
CA THR A 42 -2.25 -5.49 -2.91
C THR A 42 -2.63 -6.30 -4.15
N GLU A 43 -1.77 -7.20 -4.60
CA GLU A 43 -2.02 -8.06 -5.75
C GLU A 43 -3.21 -9.01 -5.53
N LEU A 44 -3.34 -9.58 -4.33
CA LEU A 44 -4.49 -10.40 -3.94
C LEU A 44 -5.79 -9.59 -3.98
N LEU A 45 -5.78 -8.37 -3.43
CA LEU A 45 -6.94 -7.48 -3.46
C LEU A 45 -7.32 -7.12 -4.89
N LEU A 46 -6.36 -6.73 -5.73
CA LEU A 46 -6.59 -6.42 -7.14
C LEU A 46 -7.14 -7.64 -7.88
N THR A 47 -6.61 -8.83 -7.62
CA THR A 47 -7.10 -10.07 -8.25
C THR A 47 -8.53 -10.37 -7.82
N ALA A 48 -8.86 -10.20 -6.55
CA ALA A 48 -10.21 -10.39 -6.04
C ALA A 48 -11.18 -9.38 -6.65
N LEU A 49 -10.81 -8.10 -6.69
CA LEU A 49 -11.59 -7.03 -7.31
C LEU A 49 -11.80 -7.30 -8.80
N ASN A 50 -10.75 -7.66 -9.54
CA ASN A 50 -10.86 -8.02 -10.95
C ASN A 50 -11.80 -9.22 -11.17
N LYS A 51 -11.77 -10.24 -10.30
CA LYS A 51 -12.72 -11.37 -10.38
C LYS A 51 -14.16 -10.94 -10.12
N ILE A 52 -14.40 -10.11 -9.11
CA ILE A 52 -15.73 -9.58 -8.77
C ILE A 52 -16.25 -8.71 -9.92
N LEU A 53 -15.39 -7.87 -10.48
CA LEU A 53 -15.74 -6.89 -11.51
C LEU A 53 -15.72 -7.46 -12.93
N LYS A 54 -15.21 -8.69 -13.15
CA LYS A 54 -15.13 -9.33 -14.48
C LYS A 54 -16.49 -9.46 -15.17
N GLY A 55 -17.58 -9.56 -14.41
CA GLY A 55 -18.96 -9.59 -14.92
C GLY A 55 -19.73 -8.28 -14.74
N SER A 56 -19.07 -7.23 -14.24
CA SER A 56 -19.72 -5.95 -13.97
C SER A 56 -20.09 -5.26 -15.28
N LYS A 57 -21.34 -4.82 -15.38
CA LYS A 57 -21.83 -3.95 -16.47
C LYS A 57 -21.69 -2.46 -16.12
N MET A 58 -21.04 -2.16 -15.00
CA MET A 58 -20.86 -0.81 -14.49
C MET A 58 -20.09 0.01 -15.51
N THR A 59 -20.70 1.10 -15.95
CA THR A 59 -20.09 2.07 -16.84
C THR A 59 -19.44 3.21 -16.04
N ASP A 60 -18.63 4.03 -16.68
CA ASP A 60 -18.03 5.22 -16.06
C ASP A 60 -19.11 6.17 -15.51
N LYS A 61 -20.26 6.26 -16.19
CA LYS A 61 -21.41 7.06 -15.72
C LYS A 61 -22.00 6.50 -14.42
N ASP A 62 -22.07 5.18 -14.29
CA ASP A 62 -22.55 4.52 -13.08
C ASP A 62 -21.57 4.74 -11.92
N ALA A 63 -20.26 4.72 -12.20
CA ALA A 63 -19.22 5.03 -11.22
C ALA A 63 -19.30 6.46 -10.71
N LEU A 64 -19.47 7.44 -11.60
CA LEU A 64 -19.64 8.84 -11.23
C LEU A 64 -20.91 9.06 -10.41
N LYS A 65 -22.03 8.45 -10.83
CA LYS A 65 -23.29 8.52 -10.09
C LYS A 65 -23.16 7.93 -8.69
N LEU A 66 -22.53 6.77 -8.56
CA LEU A 66 -22.26 6.15 -7.26
C LEU A 66 -21.41 7.05 -6.36
N GLY A 67 -20.40 7.71 -6.94
CA GLY A 67 -19.55 8.67 -6.23
C GLY A 67 -20.34 9.84 -5.63
N GLU A 68 -21.21 10.47 -6.41
CA GLU A 68 -22.08 11.56 -5.93
C GLU A 68 -23.06 11.07 -4.86
N GLU A 69 -23.67 9.89 -5.04
CA GLU A 69 -24.56 9.31 -4.03
C GLU A 69 -23.86 9.04 -2.68
N ILE A 70 -22.61 8.56 -2.72
CA ILE A 70 -21.80 8.35 -1.50
C ILE A 70 -21.49 9.70 -0.85
N LYS A 71 -21.08 10.69 -1.63
CA LYS A 71 -20.77 12.04 -1.14
C LYS A 71 -21.97 12.68 -0.44
N GLU A 72 -23.15 12.63 -1.06
CA GLU A 72 -24.38 13.15 -0.47
C GLU A 72 -24.77 12.43 0.84
N LYS A 73 -24.64 11.10 0.87
CA LYS A 73 -24.93 10.31 2.08
C LYS A 73 -23.96 10.64 3.21
N MET A 74 -22.68 10.79 2.90
CA MET A 74 -21.66 11.18 3.87
C MET A 74 -21.92 12.60 4.39
N TRP A 75 -22.28 13.54 3.52
CA TRP A 75 -22.65 14.90 3.92
C TRP A 75 -23.83 14.91 4.89
N LYS A 76 -24.95 14.26 4.53
CA LYS A 76 -26.13 14.16 5.40
C LYS A 76 -25.82 13.52 6.75
N ARG A 77 -24.91 12.54 6.77
CA ARG A 77 -24.46 11.91 8.00
C ARG A 77 -23.68 12.90 8.88
N TYR A 78 -22.73 13.63 8.32
CA TYR A 78 -21.95 14.61 9.08
C TYR A 78 -22.80 15.77 9.60
N GLU A 79 -23.74 16.26 8.78
CA GLU A 79 -24.73 17.26 9.19
C GLU A 79 -25.59 16.75 10.37
N ALA A 80 -26.01 15.48 10.34
CA ALA A 80 -26.72 14.86 11.45
C ALA A 80 -25.86 14.64 12.71
N GLU A 81 -24.54 14.49 12.54
CA GLU A 81 -23.55 14.40 13.62
C GLU A 81 -23.13 15.80 14.14
N GLY A 82 -23.68 16.89 13.59
CA GLY A 82 -23.48 18.26 14.07
C GLY A 82 -22.26 18.99 13.50
N TRP A 83 -21.75 18.55 12.36
CA TRP A 83 -20.70 19.23 11.58
C TRP A 83 -21.25 20.27 10.62
#